data_AF-A0A413RH38-F1
#
_entry.id   AF-A0A413RH38-F1
#
_cell.length_a   1.000
_cell.length_b   1.000
_cell.length_c   1.000
_cell.angle_alpha   90.00
_cell.angle_beta   90.00
_cell.angle_gamma   90.00
#
_symmetry.space_group_name_H-M   'P 1'
#
loop_
_entity.id
_entity.type
_entity.pdbx_description
1 polymer ?
#
loop_
_entity_poly.entity_id
_entity_poly.type
_entity_poly.pdbx_seq_one_letter_code
_entity_poly.pdbx_strand_id
1 'polypeptide(L)'
;MSYTLIGSGVKEVAVTEHDELDPTEAARAQREAEDARREADALRRDRERDERAAQKETERARRDAEKIERTRAKDAEQARRDQEKRDQDAVKAAETARRDQERAERERAKAEENAQRERERSARDAAHEAGRALRDAAKAERAAALAQQRAARQAEKARAEADRAGDGPGPDLAGLPRDLAVLWRAPAPGRRGPRPGLTVEQIADAGIALADTEGIAAVSMARLAESLGFTTMSLYRYVSSKDEVLALMSDRAGGRPPLVGPEVGDWRARLEVLLGEQRPVIAAHPWLAHTTSVLHALGPNRLAWMEAMLAALDDTPLSPADRLAVTGTLAAHMLDEARVASAIAARRAELVDDDVAASPDELVLLLADEQTHPSLVAAARAGAFAAPDDGALPFGTRVILDGIEAMIARA
;
A
#
# COMPACT_ATOMS: atom_id res chain seq x y z
N MET A 1 96.60 27.94 -27.87
CA MET A 1 97.00 26.82 -26.97
C MET A 1 97.40 25.67 -27.91
N SER A 2 98.66 25.63 -28.35
CA SER A 2 99.81 24.91 -27.73
C SER A 2 99.72 23.39 -27.99
N TYR A 3 100.71 22.62 -28.46
CA TYR A 3 102.10 22.82 -28.93
C TYR A 3 102.63 21.46 -29.47
N THR A 4 103.81 21.43 -30.14
CA THR A 4 104.79 20.30 -30.30
C THR A 4 104.78 19.55 -31.66
N LEU A 5 105.73 19.63 -32.63
CA LEU A 5 107.19 19.85 -32.78
C LEU A 5 108.06 18.56 -32.75
N ILE A 6 109.04 18.51 -33.69
CA ILE A 6 110.25 17.63 -33.82
C ILE A 6 110.04 16.32 -34.65
N GLY A 7 110.87 15.90 -35.62
CA GLY A 7 112.11 16.42 -36.23
C GLY A 7 112.96 15.31 -36.88
N SER A 8 113.77 15.69 -37.89
CA SER A 8 115.14 15.23 -38.25
C SER A 8 115.46 13.76 -38.64
N GLY A 9 116.19 13.59 -39.75
CA GLY A 9 117.21 12.52 -39.84
C GLY A 9 117.63 12.03 -41.23
N VAL A 10 118.55 12.75 -41.91
CA VAL A 10 119.32 12.30 -43.09
C VAL A 10 120.73 11.87 -42.64
N LYS A 11 121.30 10.82 -43.23
CA LYS A 11 122.75 10.59 -43.30
C LYS A 11 123.13 9.97 -44.66
N GLU A 12 123.94 10.72 -45.41
CA GLU A 12 124.85 10.22 -46.45
C GLU A 12 125.94 9.32 -45.85
N VAL A 13 126.61 8.52 -46.69
CA VAL A 13 128.08 8.56 -46.86
C VAL A 13 128.54 7.65 -48.03
N ALA A 14 129.26 8.30 -48.94
CA ALA A 14 130.46 7.94 -49.73
C ALA A 14 130.48 6.90 -50.86
N VAL A 15 131.20 7.37 -51.88
CA VAL A 15 131.66 6.88 -53.19
C VAL A 15 133.04 6.21 -53.06
N THR A 16 133.37 5.27 -53.96
CA THR A 16 134.67 5.02 -54.67
C THR A 16 134.61 3.61 -55.31
N GLU A 17 135.18 3.23 -56.45
CA GLU A 17 135.82 3.83 -57.64
C GLU A 17 136.07 2.65 -58.64
N HIS A 18 136.19 2.96 -59.94
CA HIS A 18 136.52 2.18 -61.14
C HIS A 18 137.01 0.70 -61.11
N ASP A 19 136.50 -0.12 -62.06
CA ASP A 19 137.35 -0.91 -62.99
C ASP A 19 136.57 -1.30 -64.29
N GLU A 20 137.27 -1.37 -65.42
CA GLU A 20 136.76 -1.47 -66.81
C GLU A 20 136.27 -2.88 -67.21
N LEU A 21 135.14 -3.02 -67.95
CA LEU A 21 134.77 -4.26 -68.67
C LEU A 21 133.99 -4.06 -70.00
N ASP A 22 134.57 -4.66 -71.05
CA ASP A 22 134.10 -5.27 -72.33
C ASP A 22 132.98 -4.61 -73.23
N PRO A 23 133.28 -4.25 -74.51
CA PRO A 23 132.32 -3.64 -75.47
C PRO A 23 131.15 -4.50 -75.96
N THR A 24 131.06 -5.80 -75.63
CA THR A 24 129.98 -6.67 -76.13
C THR A 24 128.79 -6.86 -75.18
N GLU A 25 128.96 -6.61 -73.88
CA GLU A 25 127.86 -6.63 -72.89
C GLU A 25 127.04 -5.33 -72.91
N ALA A 26 127.66 -4.20 -73.22
CA ALA A 26 127.01 -2.88 -73.27
C ALA A 26 125.86 -2.79 -74.29
N ALA A 27 125.95 -3.49 -75.43
CA ALA A 27 124.93 -3.49 -76.47
C ALA A 27 123.71 -4.38 -76.16
N ARG A 28 123.89 -5.44 -75.36
CA ARG A 28 122.80 -6.32 -74.89
C ARG A 28 122.07 -5.69 -73.70
N ALA A 29 122.82 -5.09 -72.77
CA ALA A 29 122.27 -4.32 -71.66
C ALA A 29 121.45 -3.11 -72.12
N GLN A 30 121.83 -2.44 -73.21
CA GLN A 30 121.04 -1.32 -73.77
C GLN A 30 119.69 -1.76 -74.36
N ARG A 31 119.62 -2.91 -75.05
CA ARG A 31 118.34 -3.42 -75.59
C ARG A 31 117.41 -3.94 -74.50
N GLU A 32 117.94 -4.66 -73.52
CA GLU A 32 117.17 -5.09 -72.34
C GLU A 32 116.70 -3.88 -71.51
N ALA A 33 117.48 -2.80 -71.43
CA ALA A 33 117.07 -1.57 -70.77
C ALA A 33 115.99 -0.78 -71.55
N GLU A 34 115.98 -0.81 -72.89
CA GLU A 34 114.92 -0.20 -73.69
C GLU A 34 113.61 -0.99 -73.63
N ASP A 35 113.65 -2.32 -73.70
CA ASP A 35 112.46 -3.16 -73.58
C ASP A 35 111.88 -3.09 -72.15
N ALA A 36 112.72 -3.08 -71.11
CA ALA A 36 112.28 -2.86 -69.74
C ALA A 36 111.66 -1.46 -69.53
N ARG A 37 112.15 -0.42 -70.23
CA ARG A 37 111.54 0.92 -70.21
C ARG A 37 110.19 0.94 -70.91
N ARG A 38 110.04 0.26 -72.05
CA ARG A 38 108.75 0.16 -72.76
C ARG A 38 107.73 -0.63 -71.95
N GLU A 39 108.14 -1.70 -71.30
CA GLU A 39 107.30 -2.50 -70.42
C GLU A 39 106.90 -1.73 -69.15
N ALA A 40 107.82 -1.00 -68.53
CA ALA A 40 107.53 -0.11 -67.40
C ALA A 40 106.56 1.02 -67.78
N ASP A 41 106.71 1.63 -68.97
CA ASP A 41 105.78 2.65 -69.47
C ASP A 41 104.41 2.08 -69.88
N ALA A 42 104.34 0.80 -70.28
CA ALA A 42 103.08 0.10 -70.51
C ALA A 42 102.35 -0.19 -69.19
N LEU A 43 103.06 -0.71 -68.20
CA LEU A 43 102.53 -0.96 -66.85
C LEU A 43 102.10 0.33 -66.14
N ARG A 44 102.81 1.44 -66.35
CA ARG A 44 102.40 2.76 -65.82
C ARG A 44 101.09 3.22 -66.45
N ARG A 45 100.94 3.07 -67.77
CA ARG A 45 99.70 3.43 -68.48
C ARG A 45 98.51 2.56 -68.09
N ASP A 46 98.72 1.27 -67.85
CA ASP A 46 97.66 0.39 -67.35
C ASP A 46 97.27 0.74 -65.91
N ARG A 47 98.22 1.00 -65.02
CA ARG A 47 97.92 1.51 -63.67
C ARG A 47 97.16 2.83 -63.70
N GLU A 48 97.59 3.80 -64.51
CA GLU A 48 96.88 5.08 -64.66
C GLU A 48 95.46 4.89 -65.23
N ARG A 49 95.27 3.89 -66.12
CA ARG A 49 93.95 3.56 -66.68
C ARG A 49 93.04 2.89 -65.64
N ASP A 50 93.58 1.97 -64.84
CA ASP A 50 92.86 1.28 -63.78
C ASP A 50 92.50 2.23 -62.63
N GLU A 51 93.41 3.13 -62.25
CA GLU A 51 93.13 4.19 -61.27
C GLU A 51 92.03 5.14 -61.77
N ARG A 52 92.07 5.53 -63.05
CA ARG A 52 90.99 6.33 -63.66
C ARG A 52 89.67 5.57 -63.74
N ALA A 53 89.71 4.25 -63.95
CA ALA A 53 88.51 3.41 -63.95
C ALA A 53 87.92 3.29 -62.54
N ALA A 54 88.75 3.03 -61.53
CA ALA A 54 88.37 2.97 -60.12
C ALA A 54 87.83 4.32 -59.61
N GLN A 55 88.44 5.44 -60.02
CA GLN A 55 87.93 6.79 -59.71
C GLN A 55 86.55 7.03 -60.35
N LYS A 56 86.33 6.60 -61.59
CA LYS A 56 85.02 6.72 -62.25
C LYS A 56 83.97 5.83 -61.60
N GLU A 57 84.34 4.64 -61.15
CA GLU A 57 83.43 3.71 -60.47
C GLU A 57 83.04 4.21 -59.09
N THR A 58 84.00 4.70 -58.30
CA THR A 58 83.71 5.35 -57.01
C THR A 58 82.87 6.62 -57.17
N GLU A 59 83.09 7.42 -58.21
CA GLU A 59 82.25 8.59 -58.50
C GLU A 59 80.82 8.19 -58.90
N ARG A 60 80.64 7.11 -59.69
CA ARG A 60 79.32 6.57 -60.02
C ARG A 60 78.60 6.04 -58.78
N ALA A 61 79.28 5.24 -57.97
CA ALA A 61 78.74 4.72 -56.71
C ALA A 61 78.32 5.86 -55.76
N ARG A 62 79.10 6.95 -55.70
CA ARG A 62 78.74 8.14 -54.93
C ARG A 62 77.45 8.79 -55.45
N ARG A 63 77.34 8.99 -56.77
CA ARG A 63 76.14 9.59 -57.40
C ARG A 63 74.90 8.70 -57.21
N ASP A 64 75.05 7.39 -57.29
CA ASP A 64 73.95 6.44 -57.08
C ASP A 64 73.52 6.40 -55.61
N ALA A 65 74.47 6.44 -54.67
CA ALA A 65 74.18 6.56 -53.24
C ALA A 65 73.45 7.88 -52.90
N GLU A 66 73.93 9.00 -53.45
CA GLU A 66 73.30 10.32 -53.29
C GLU A 66 71.88 10.35 -53.89
N LYS A 67 71.68 9.67 -55.04
CA LYS A 67 70.36 9.54 -55.65
C LYS A 67 69.40 8.70 -54.80
N ILE A 68 69.87 7.59 -54.23
CA ILE A 68 69.09 6.72 -53.32
C ILE A 68 68.72 7.47 -52.04
N GLU A 69 69.65 8.23 -51.47
CA GLU A 69 69.39 9.05 -50.29
C GLU A 69 68.34 10.12 -50.59
N ARG A 70 68.46 10.81 -51.73
CA ARG A 70 67.48 11.81 -52.17
C ARG A 70 66.09 11.23 -52.39
N THR A 71 65.96 10.02 -52.94
CA THR A 71 64.65 9.36 -53.08
C THR A 71 64.09 8.95 -51.72
N ARG A 72 64.92 8.38 -50.83
CA ARG A 72 64.50 8.03 -49.47
C ARG A 72 64.04 9.24 -48.66
N ALA A 73 64.72 10.37 -48.80
CA ALA A 73 64.34 11.62 -48.15
C ALA A 73 62.98 12.12 -48.65
N LYS A 74 62.73 12.04 -49.97
CA LYS A 74 61.43 12.40 -50.56
C LYS A 74 60.31 11.47 -50.11
N ASP A 75 60.55 10.16 -50.08
CA ASP A 75 59.55 9.17 -49.64
C ASP A 75 59.23 9.35 -48.15
N ALA A 76 60.24 9.65 -47.33
CA ALA A 76 60.06 9.95 -45.92
C ALA A 76 59.29 11.27 -45.70
N GLU A 77 59.54 12.30 -46.51
CA GLU A 77 58.77 13.55 -46.48
C GLU A 77 57.31 13.32 -46.89
N GLN A 78 57.07 12.53 -47.95
CA GLN A 78 55.73 12.19 -48.41
C GLN A 78 54.97 11.38 -47.36
N ALA A 79 55.61 10.39 -46.74
CA ALA A 79 55.01 9.60 -45.66
C ALA A 79 54.63 10.46 -44.44
N ARG A 80 55.44 11.48 -44.10
CA ARG A 80 55.10 12.44 -43.05
C ARG A 80 53.86 13.27 -43.40
N ARG A 81 53.76 13.77 -44.64
CA ARG A 81 52.58 14.53 -45.10
C ARG A 81 51.32 13.68 -45.10
N ASP A 82 51.41 12.42 -45.52
CA ASP A 82 50.28 11.50 -45.53
C ASP A 82 49.85 11.14 -44.10
N GLN A 83 50.79 10.97 -43.18
CA GLN A 83 50.50 10.74 -41.77
C GLN A 83 49.82 11.98 -41.15
N GLU A 84 50.35 13.17 -41.38
CA GLU A 84 49.78 14.42 -40.89
C GLU A 84 48.35 14.64 -41.40
N LYS A 85 48.09 14.31 -42.67
CA LYS A 85 46.74 14.37 -43.25
C LYS A 85 45.79 13.36 -42.58
N ARG A 86 46.23 12.12 -42.35
CA ARG A 86 45.42 11.11 -41.64
C ARG A 86 45.10 11.54 -40.22
N ASP A 87 46.06 12.11 -39.51
CA ASP A 87 45.86 12.61 -38.15
C ASP A 87 44.85 13.77 -38.14
N GLN A 88 44.94 14.70 -39.11
CA GLN A 88 43.97 15.78 -39.27
C GLN A 88 42.56 15.27 -39.60
N ASP A 89 42.43 14.29 -40.49
CA ASP A 89 41.14 13.70 -40.85
C ASP A 89 40.53 12.90 -39.68
N ALA A 90 41.36 12.21 -38.88
CA ALA A 90 40.94 11.52 -37.67
C ALA A 90 40.43 12.50 -36.60
N VAL A 91 41.10 13.64 -36.41
CA VAL A 91 40.66 14.70 -35.49
C VAL A 91 39.30 15.26 -35.91
N LYS A 92 39.11 15.56 -37.20
CA LYS A 92 37.82 16.05 -37.73
C LYS A 92 36.70 15.03 -37.57
N ALA A 93 36.98 13.76 -37.83
CA ALA A 93 36.01 12.68 -37.65
C ALA A 93 35.60 12.53 -36.17
N ALA A 94 36.57 12.58 -35.25
CA ALA A 94 36.31 12.53 -33.81
C ALA A 94 35.49 13.74 -33.32
N GLU A 95 35.78 14.94 -33.83
CA GLU A 95 35.01 16.14 -33.49
C GLU A 95 33.56 16.06 -33.97
N THR A 96 33.34 15.52 -35.18
CA THR A 96 32.00 15.32 -35.74
C THR A 96 31.22 14.27 -34.94
N ALA A 97 31.83 13.13 -34.64
CA ALA A 97 31.22 12.08 -33.82
C ALA A 97 30.83 12.59 -32.42
N ARG A 98 31.68 13.43 -31.81
CA ARG A 98 31.37 14.06 -30.52
C ARG A 98 30.16 14.99 -30.61
N ARG A 99 30.06 15.82 -31.65
CA ARG A 99 28.91 16.70 -31.86
C ARG A 99 27.61 15.92 -32.08
N ASP A 100 27.67 14.81 -32.81
CA ASP A 100 26.52 13.94 -33.04
C ASP A 100 26.08 13.24 -31.75
N GLN A 101 27.04 12.79 -30.93
CA GLN A 101 26.77 12.23 -29.61
C GLN A 101 26.11 13.26 -28.68
N GLU A 102 26.66 14.47 -28.59
CA GLU A 102 26.08 15.57 -27.80
C GLU A 102 24.66 15.93 -28.27
N ARG A 103 24.39 15.87 -29.58
CA ARG A 103 23.06 16.11 -30.15
C ARG A 103 22.08 15.00 -29.77
N ALA A 104 22.50 13.74 -29.86
CA ALA A 104 21.68 12.58 -29.50
C ALA A 104 21.35 12.55 -28.00
N GLU A 105 22.31 12.89 -27.14
CA GLU A 105 22.09 13.00 -25.69
C GLU A 105 21.07 14.10 -25.35
N ARG A 106 21.16 15.27 -26.01
CA ARG A 106 20.17 16.35 -25.84
C ARG A 106 18.76 15.95 -26.31
N GLU A 107 18.65 15.20 -27.41
CA GLU A 107 17.36 14.70 -27.91
C GLU A 107 16.75 13.66 -26.95
N ARG A 108 17.57 12.74 -26.41
CA ARG A 108 17.12 11.77 -25.40
C ARG A 108 16.66 12.45 -24.12
N ALA A 109 17.44 13.40 -23.59
CA ALA A 109 17.06 14.15 -22.39
C ALA A 109 15.73 14.90 -22.57
N LYS A 110 15.51 15.54 -23.73
CA LYS A 110 14.23 16.19 -24.05
C LYS A 110 13.08 15.19 -24.16
N ALA A 111 13.31 14.00 -24.73
CA ALA A 111 12.29 12.97 -24.84
C ALA A 111 11.90 12.42 -23.46
N GLU A 112 12.87 12.18 -22.57
CA GLU A 112 12.64 11.78 -21.19
C GLU A 112 11.87 12.84 -20.40
N GLU A 113 12.25 14.12 -20.54
CA GLU A 113 11.54 15.22 -19.90
C GLU A 113 10.08 15.33 -20.38
N ASN A 114 9.84 15.20 -21.69
CA ASN A 114 8.48 15.20 -22.24
C ASN A 114 7.66 14.00 -21.75
N ALA A 115 8.24 12.80 -21.73
CA ALA A 115 7.58 11.61 -21.22
C ALA A 115 7.25 11.74 -19.72
N GLN A 116 8.14 12.35 -18.93
CA GLN A 116 7.89 12.64 -17.52
C GLN A 116 6.73 13.63 -17.35
N ARG A 117 6.70 14.73 -18.11
CA ARG A 117 5.61 15.71 -18.09
C ARG A 117 4.27 15.09 -18.48
N GLU A 118 4.26 14.19 -19.46
CA GLU A 118 3.05 13.49 -19.90
C GLU A 118 2.55 12.51 -18.84
N ARG A 119 3.45 11.76 -18.18
CA ARG A 119 3.12 10.91 -17.02
C ARG A 119 2.53 11.73 -15.87
N GLU A 120 3.13 12.87 -15.54
CA GLU A 120 2.63 13.77 -14.49
C GLU A 120 1.25 14.35 -14.84
N ARG A 121 1.03 14.74 -16.10
CA ARG A 121 -0.28 15.22 -16.57
C ARG A 121 -1.34 14.12 -16.48
N SER A 122 -1.03 12.92 -16.98
CA SER A 122 -1.91 11.75 -16.91
C SER A 122 -2.25 11.38 -15.46
N ALA A 123 -1.26 11.39 -14.56
CA ALA A 123 -1.47 11.14 -13.14
C ALA A 123 -2.38 12.19 -12.49
N ARG A 124 -2.24 13.48 -12.83
CA ARG A 124 -3.13 14.54 -12.35
C ARG A 124 -4.55 14.38 -12.87
N ASP A 125 -4.72 14.05 -14.15
CA ASP A 125 -6.03 13.82 -14.77
C ASP A 125 -6.75 12.64 -14.10
N ALA A 126 -6.03 11.53 -13.87
CA ALA A 126 -6.53 10.35 -13.15
C ALA A 126 -6.91 10.68 -11.69
N ALA A 127 -6.08 11.46 -10.97
CA ALA A 127 -6.38 11.90 -9.61
C ALA A 127 -7.63 12.79 -9.55
N HIS A 128 -7.81 13.70 -10.53
CA HIS A 128 -9.01 14.51 -10.65
C HIS A 128 -10.27 13.68 -10.92
N GLU A 129 -10.16 12.64 -11.75
CA GLU A 129 -11.25 11.71 -12.06
C GLU A 129 -11.65 10.88 -10.84
N ALA A 130 -10.67 10.26 -10.15
CA ALA A 130 -10.89 9.54 -8.91
C ALA A 130 -11.54 10.45 -7.85
N GLY A 131 -11.08 11.70 -7.73
CA GLY A 131 -11.68 12.68 -6.83
C GLY A 131 -13.13 13.06 -7.19
N ARG A 132 -13.51 13.08 -8.48
CA ARG A 132 -14.90 13.26 -8.90
C ARG A 132 -15.74 12.04 -8.53
N ALA A 133 -15.26 10.83 -8.86
CA ALA A 133 -15.95 9.58 -8.55
C ALA A 133 -16.25 9.44 -7.04
N LEU A 134 -15.29 9.77 -6.17
CA LEU A 134 -15.49 9.76 -4.71
C LEU A 134 -16.57 10.75 -4.26
N ARG A 135 -16.61 11.97 -4.83
CA ARG A 135 -17.65 12.95 -4.52
C ARG A 135 -19.03 12.52 -5.00
N ASP A 136 -19.10 11.91 -6.18
CA ASP A 136 -20.36 11.41 -6.74
C ASP A 136 -20.90 10.22 -5.92
N ALA A 137 -20.02 9.32 -5.48
CA ALA A 137 -20.36 8.22 -4.56
C ALA A 137 -20.89 8.76 -3.22
N ALA A 138 -20.17 9.69 -2.58
CA ALA A 138 -20.61 10.30 -1.31
C ALA A 138 -21.96 11.06 -1.47
N LYS A 139 -22.18 11.70 -2.62
CA LYS A 139 -23.45 12.37 -2.91
C LYS A 139 -24.59 11.37 -3.09
N ALA A 140 -24.34 10.23 -3.76
CA ALA A 140 -25.31 9.16 -3.94
C ALA A 140 -25.70 8.53 -2.58
N GLU A 141 -24.72 8.25 -1.72
CA GLU A 141 -24.93 7.74 -0.37
C GLU A 141 -25.79 8.69 0.48
N ARG A 142 -25.47 10.00 0.45
CA ARG A 142 -26.28 11.00 1.16
C ARG A 142 -27.71 11.11 0.61
N ALA A 143 -27.89 10.98 -0.70
CA ALA A 143 -29.21 10.98 -1.33
C ALA A 143 -30.03 9.76 -0.92
N ALA A 144 -29.40 8.57 -0.85
CA ALA A 144 -30.02 7.34 -0.38
C ALA A 144 -30.45 7.46 1.09
N ALA A 145 -29.57 7.97 1.97
CA ALA A 145 -29.89 8.20 3.38
C ALA A 145 -31.08 9.17 3.57
N LEU A 146 -31.15 10.25 2.79
CA LEU A 146 -32.30 11.18 2.80
C LEU A 146 -33.59 10.52 2.31
N ALA A 147 -33.51 9.64 1.30
CA ALA A 147 -34.67 8.89 0.81
C ALA A 147 -35.18 7.91 1.86
N GLN A 148 -34.29 7.16 2.52
CA GLN A 148 -34.61 6.28 3.64
C GLN A 148 -35.27 7.05 4.79
N GLN A 149 -34.74 8.21 5.18
CA GLN A 149 -35.34 9.04 6.24
C GLN A 149 -36.76 9.52 5.87
N ARG A 150 -37.00 9.87 4.60
CA ARG A 150 -38.34 10.28 4.14
C ARG A 150 -39.32 9.11 4.15
N ALA A 151 -38.89 7.94 3.69
CA ALA A 151 -39.68 6.71 3.73
C ALA A 151 -40.06 6.37 5.18
N ALA A 152 -39.09 6.38 6.10
CA ALA A 152 -39.33 6.14 7.53
C ALA A 152 -40.36 7.10 8.12
N ARG A 153 -40.26 8.42 7.85
CA ARG A 153 -41.24 9.41 8.32
C ARG A 153 -42.64 9.21 7.71
N GLN A 154 -42.72 8.87 6.43
CA GLN A 154 -44.01 8.60 5.78
C GLN A 154 -44.66 7.35 6.36
N ALA A 155 -43.87 6.29 6.57
CA ALA A 155 -44.32 5.07 7.19
C ALA A 155 -44.78 5.33 8.63
N GLU A 156 -44.03 6.09 9.43
CA GLU A 156 -44.42 6.46 10.80
C GLU A 156 -45.74 7.25 10.82
N LYS A 157 -45.91 8.18 9.88
CA LYS A 157 -47.17 8.92 9.72
C LYS A 157 -48.33 7.99 9.36
N ALA A 158 -48.14 7.08 8.39
CA ALA A 158 -49.15 6.11 7.99
C ALA A 158 -49.52 5.17 9.14
N ARG A 159 -48.55 4.75 9.95
CA ARG A 159 -48.78 3.98 11.18
C ARG A 159 -49.53 4.77 12.23
N ALA A 160 -49.18 6.04 12.47
CA ALA A 160 -49.92 6.89 13.40
C ALA A 160 -51.36 7.14 12.95
N GLU A 161 -51.63 7.09 11.65
CA GLU A 161 -52.99 7.11 11.08
C GLU A 161 -53.69 5.77 11.27
N ALA A 162 -53.01 4.64 11.08
CA ALA A 162 -53.53 3.29 11.34
C ALA A 162 -53.84 3.04 12.82
N ASP A 163 -52.94 3.43 13.74
CA ASP A 163 -53.15 3.35 15.20
C ASP A 163 -54.32 4.24 15.65
N ARG A 164 -54.57 5.38 14.96
CA ARG A 164 -55.76 6.22 15.17
C ARG A 164 -57.04 5.62 14.60
N ALA A 165 -56.94 4.83 13.54
CA ALA A 165 -58.08 4.17 12.89
C ALA A 165 -58.42 2.81 13.53
N GLY A 166 -57.46 2.18 14.21
CA GLY A 166 -57.59 0.89 14.88
C GLY A 166 -58.31 0.99 16.22
N ASP A 167 -59.62 1.23 16.21
CA ASP A 167 -60.51 1.10 17.38
C ASP A 167 -61.14 -0.31 17.44
N GLY A 168 -60.37 -1.33 17.03
CA GLY A 168 -60.78 -2.73 17.11
C GLY A 168 -60.69 -3.25 18.55
N PRO A 169 -61.51 -4.25 18.94
CA PRO A 169 -61.37 -4.86 20.25
C PRO A 169 -59.97 -5.47 20.37
N GLY A 170 -59.20 -4.99 21.35
CA GLY A 170 -57.87 -5.54 21.66
C GLY A 170 -57.94 -7.04 21.98
N PRO A 171 -56.79 -7.73 22.01
CA PRO A 171 -56.76 -9.17 22.30
C PRO A 171 -57.45 -9.48 23.63
N ASP A 172 -58.16 -10.61 23.71
CA ASP A 172 -58.72 -11.07 24.97
C ASP A 172 -57.58 -11.46 25.93
N LEU A 173 -57.38 -10.64 26.96
CA LEU A 173 -56.30 -10.80 27.94
C LEU A 173 -56.70 -11.72 29.10
N ALA A 174 -57.95 -12.22 29.16
CA ALA A 174 -58.47 -12.93 30.33
C ALA A 174 -57.74 -14.25 30.63
N GLY A 175 -57.11 -14.86 29.61
CA GLY A 175 -56.34 -16.11 29.74
C GLY A 175 -54.83 -15.94 29.89
N LEU A 176 -54.30 -14.72 29.84
CA LEU A 176 -52.85 -14.50 29.88
C LEU A 176 -52.31 -14.45 31.32
N PRO A 177 -51.06 -14.93 31.55
CA PRO A 177 -50.29 -14.60 32.75
C PRO A 177 -50.31 -13.10 33.02
N ARG A 178 -50.41 -12.71 34.29
CA ARG A 178 -50.68 -11.31 34.67
C ARG A 178 -49.55 -10.35 34.24
N ASP A 179 -48.32 -10.83 34.30
CA ASP A 179 -47.09 -10.17 33.84
C ASP A 179 -47.06 -9.96 32.31
N LEU A 180 -47.70 -10.84 31.54
CA LEU A 180 -47.94 -10.59 30.11
C LEU A 180 -49.12 -9.66 29.92
N ALA A 181 -50.24 -9.88 30.60
CA ALA A 181 -51.45 -9.09 30.45
C ALA A 181 -51.20 -7.59 30.70
N VAL A 182 -50.30 -7.21 31.62
CA VAL A 182 -49.98 -5.80 31.87
C VAL A 182 -49.33 -5.11 30.66
N LEU A 183 -48.51 -5.82 29.87
CA LEU A 183 -47.82 -5.27 28.69
C LEU A 183 -48.82 -4.87 27.60
N TRP A 184 -49.97 -5.53 27.58
CA TRP A 184 -51.01 -5.38 26.57
C TRP A 184 -52.18 -4.50 27.02
N ARG A 185 -52.14 -3.99 28.26
CA ARG A 185 -53.16 -3.04 28.72
C ARG A 185 -52.99 -1.74 27.95
N ALA A 186 -54.02 -1.38 27.18
CA ALA A 186 -54.07 -0.07 26.55
C ALA A 186 -53.94 1.03 27.63
N PRO A 187 -53.14 2.08 27.39
CA PRO A 187 -53.13 3.24 28.26
C PRO A 187 -54.57 3.74 28.39
N ALA A 188 -55.08 3.86 29.62
CA ALA A 188 -56.46 4.31 29.81
C ALA A 188 -56.65 5.66 29.09
N PRO A 189 -57.64 5.80 28.19
CA PRO A 189 -57.89 7.07 27.51
C PRO A 189 -58.06 8.15 28.58
N GLY A 190 -57.36 9.27 28.42
CA GLY A 190 -57.30 10.35 29.39
C GLY A 190 -58.71 10.80 29.78
N ARG A 191 -59.22 10.27 30.89
CA ARG A 191 -60.55 10.60 31.39
C ARG A 191 -60.51 12.05 31.86
N ARG A 192 -61.52 12.87 31.51
CA ARG A 192 -61.70 14.20 32.13
C ARG A 192 -61.88 14.02 33.65
N GLY A 193 -60.82 14.30 34.40
CA GLY A 193 -60.71 14.16 35.85
C GLY A 193 -59.27 14.49 36.29
N PRO A 194 -58.98 14.54 37.61
CA PRO A 194 -57.61 14.71 38.09
C PRO A 194 -56.73 13.60 37.51
N ARG A 195 -55.57 13.95 36.95
CA ARG A 195 -54.62 12.96 36.39
C ARG A 195 -54.36 11.87 37.43
N PRO A 196 -54.36 10.57 37.06
CA PRO A 196 -53.88 9.52 37.94
C PRO A 196 -52.52 9.91 38.50
N GLY A 197 -52.31 9.80 39.81
CA GLY A 197 -51.04 10.19 40.43
C GLY A 197 -49.84 9.37 39.94
N LEU A 198 -50.09 8.17 39.39
CA LEU A 198 -49.08 7.26 38.85
C LEU A 198 -49.69 6.38 37.75
N THR A 199 -48.91 6.06 36.71
CA THR A 199 -49.26 5.09 35.65
C THR A 199 -48.19 3.99 35.55
N VAL A 200 -48.53 2.89 34.86
CA VAL A 200 -47.61 1.76 34.64
C VAL A 200 -46.40 2.21 33.80
N GLU A 201 -46.63 3.08 32.82
CA GLU A 201 -45.59 3.67 31.98
C GLU A 201 -44.60 4.50 32.81
N GLN A 202 -45.11 5.29 33.76
CA GLN A 202 -44.26 6.07 34.66
C GLN A 202 -43.40 5.18 35.57
N ILE A 203 -43.94 4.04 36.02
CA ILE A 203 -43.17 3.05 36.80
C ILE A 203 -42.05 2.44 35.93
N ALA A 204 -42.36 2.08 34.68
CA ALA A 204 -41.38 1.55 33.74
C ALA A 204 -40.29 2.58 33.39
N ASP A 205 -40.66 3.83 33.09
CA ASP A 205 -39.72 4.93 32.80
C ASP A 205 -38.76 5.18 33.97
N ALA A 206 -39.27 5.21 35.20
CA ALA A 206 -38.42 5.38 36.39
C ALA A 206 -37.49 4.17 36.61
N GLY A 207 -37.94 2.96 36.30
CA GLY A 207 -37.10 1.76 36.36
C GLY A 207 -36.01 1.74 35.31
N ILE A 208 -36.31 2.17 34.08
CA ILE A 208 -35.33 2.32 33.00
C ILE A 208 -34.27 3.34 33.42
N ALA A 209 -34.68 4.53 33.87
CA ALA A 209 -33.74 5.57 34.31
C ALA A 209 -32.82 5.09 35.45
N LEU A 210 -33.38 4.37 36.43
CA LEU A 210 -32.61 3.79 37.53
C LEU A 210 -31.63 2.71 37.04
N ALA A 211 -32.07 1.84 36.11
CA ALA A 211 -31.24 0.78 35.55
C ALA A 211 -30.11 1.32 34.66
N ASP A 212 -30.36 2.41 33.94
CA ASP A 212 -29.36 3.08 33.10
C ASP A 212 -28.25 3.71 33.94
N THR A 213 -28.58 4.25 35.13
CA THR A 213 -27.61 4.94 35.99
C THR A 213 -26.93 4.05 37.03
N GLU A 214 -27.69 3.15 37.66
CA GLU A 214 -27.24 2.35 38.81
C GLU A 214 -27.18 0.84 38.48
N GLY A 215 -27.57 0.43 37.27
CA GLY A 215 -27.63 -0.96 36.85
C GLY A 215 -28.89 -1.70 37.29
N ILE A 216 -29.17 -2.84 36.66
CA ILE A 216 -30.41 -3.61 36.87
C ILE A 216 -30.58 -4.15 38.29
N ALA A 217 -29.47 -4.38 39.00
CA ALA A 217 -29.47 -4.88 40.36
C ALA A 217 -30.07 -3.85 41.34
N ALA A 218 -29.93 -2.55 41.06
CA ALA A 218 -30.47 -1.47 41.88
C ALA A 218 -32.01 -1.35 41.78
N VAL A 219 -32.61 -1.89 40.71
CA VAL A 219 -34.05 -1.85 40.49
C VAL A 219 -34.75 -2.78 41.48
N SER A 220 -35.23 -2.20 42.58
CA SER A 220 -36.06 -2.87 43.59
C SER A 220 -37.36 -2.11 43.77
N MET A 221 -38.41 -2.80 44.26
CA MET A 221 -39.71 -2.17 44.49
C MET A 221 -39.63 -0.98 45.45
N ALA A 222 -38.75 -1.06 46.46
CA ALA A 222 -38.53 0.04 47.41
C ALA A 222 -37.82 1.23 46.76
N ARG A 223 -36.74 0.97 45.99
CA ARG A 223 -35.97 2.01 45.30
C ARG A 223 -36.79 2.72 44.22
N LEU A 224 -37.60 1.97 43.48
CA LEU A 224 -38.58 2.53 42.53
C LEU A 224 -39.62 3.41 43.20
N ALA A 225 -40.14 2.97 44.36
CA ALA A 225 -41.14 3.75 45.08
C ALA A 225 -40.55 5.06 45.58
N GLU A 226 -39.34 5.01 46.15
CA GLU A 226 -38.57 6.16 46.59
C GLU A 226 -38.31 7.14 45.43
N SER A 227 -37.83 6.67 44.28
CA SER A 227 -37.54 7.54 43.12
C SER A 227 -38.78 8.24 42.56
N LEU A 228 -39.95 7.59 42.67
CA LEU A 228 -41.23 8.14 42.25
C LEU A 228 -41.93 9.00 43.33
N GLY A 229 -41.41 9.02 44.57
CA GLY A 229 -42.06 9.71 45.69
C GLY A 229 -43.32 9.01 46.23
N PHE A 230 -43.42 7.68 46.04
CA PHE A 230 -44.52 6.85 46.51
C PHE A 230 -44.06 5.81 47.54
N THR A 231 -45.01 5.14 48.19
CA THR A 231 -44.72 3.96 49.02
C THR A 231 -44.69 2.70 48.18
N THR A 232 -43.91 1.69 48.59
CA THR A 232 -43.87 0.37 47.91
C THR A 232 -45.25 -0.25 47.77
N MET A 233 -46.09 -0.14 48.82
CA MET A 233 -47.49 -0.59 48.80
C MET A 233 -48.34 0.11 47.75
N SER A 234 -48.01 1.35 47.38
CA SER A 234 -48.71 2.09 46.34
C SER A 234 -48.37 1.61 44.93
N LEU A 235 -47.12 1.18 44.69
CA LEU A 235 -46.72 0.59 43.41
C LEU A 235 -47.46 -0.72 43.12
N TYR A 236 -47.69 -1.53 44.16
CA TYR A 236 -48.37 -2.83 44.02
C TYR A 236 -49.82 -2.76 43.50
N ARG A 237 -50.43 -1.56 43.49
CA ARG A 237 -51.74 -1.34 42.85
C ARG A 237 -51.68 -1.36 41.33
N TYR A 238 -50.51 -1.08 40.76
CA TYR A 238 -50.27 -0.94 39.32
C TYR A 238 -49.57 -2.16 38.73
N VAL A 239 -48.61 -2.70 39.47
CA VAL A 239 -47.76 -3.84 39.09
C VAL A 239 -47.72 -4.85 40.23
N SER A 240 -47.83 -6.14 39.95
CA SER A 240 -47.95 -7.17 41.00
C SER A 240 -46.61 -7.75 41.46
N SER A 241 -45.53 -7.60 40.68
CA SER A 241 -44.20 -8.13 41.00
C SER A 241 -43.08 -7.28 40.42
N LYS A 242 -41.84 -7.53 40.87
CA LYS A 242 -40.64 -6.98 40.23
C LYS A 242 -40.50 -7.50 38.79
N ASP A 243 -40.81 -8.77 38.54
CA ASP A 243 -40.71 -9.36 37.21
C ASP A 243 -41.66 -8.69 36.20
N GLU A 244 -42.84 -8.28 36.67
CA GLU A 244 -43.78 -7.49 35.87
C GLU A 244 -43.20 -6.12 35.49
N VAL A 245 -42.53 -5.45 36.44
CA VAL A 245 -41.82 -4.19 36.16
C VAL A 245 -40.68 -4.42 35.17
N LEU A 246 -39.89 -5.48 35.34
CA LEU A 246 -38.79 -5.80 34.42
C LEU A 246 -39.29 -6.12 33.01
N ALA A 247 -40.43 -6.81 32.88
CA ALA A 247 -41.08 -7.05 31.59
C ALA A 247 -41.51 -5.73 30.92
N LEU A 248 -42.16 -4.84 31.67
CA LEU A 248 -42.59 -3.52 31.19
C LEU A 248 -41.40 -2.65 30.77
N MET A 249 -40.35 -2.62 31.60
CA MET A 249 -39.11 -1.92 31.28
C MET A 249 -38.49 -2.47 30.00
N SER A 250 -38.42 -3.80 29.85
CA SER A 250 -37.78 -4.44 28.69
C SER A 250 -38.50 -4.13 27.38
N ASP A 251 -39.83 -4.28 27.35
CA ASP A 251 -40.63 -3.98 26.15
C ASP A 251 -40.58 -2.48 25.82
N ARG A 252 -40.61 -1.62 26.84
CA ARG A 252 -40.59 -0.16 26.67
C ARG A 252 -39.23 0.36 26.22
N ALA A 253 -38.14 -0.08 26.84
CA ALA A 253 -36.78 0.30 26.48
C ALA A 253 -36.41 -0.16 25.07
N GLY A 254 -36.89 -1.35 24.65
CA GLY A 254 -36.68 -1.86 23.30
C GLY A 254 -37.32 -0.99 22.19
N GLY A 255 -38.32 -0.18 22.54
CA GLY A 255 -39.00 0.71 21.60
C GLY A 255 -39.66 -0.03 20.44
N ARG A 256 -40.31 0.72 19.53
CA ARG A 256 -40.88 0.12 18.31
C ARG A 256 -39.80 0.05 17.22
N PRO A 257 -39.79 -1.01 16.40
CA PRO A 257 -38.92 -1.05 15.24
C PRO A 257 -39.26 0.08 14.25
N PRO A 258 -38.27 0.52 13.46
CA PRO A 258 -38.54 1.31 12.28
C PRO A 258 -39.44 0.51 11.32
N LEU A 259 -40.19 1.22 10.50
CA LEU A 259 -40.93 0.59 9.42
C LEU A 259 -39.99 0.42 8.23
N VAL A 260 -39.79 -0.83 7.84
CA VAL A 260 -38.86 -1.22 6.78
C VAL A 260 -39.65 -1.97 5.73
N GLY A 261 -39.90 -1.31 4.60
CA GLY A 261 -40.60 -1.91 3.47
C GLY A 261 -39.65 -2.36 2.35
N PRO A 262 -40.21 -2.96 1.27
CA PRO A 262 -39.45 -3.43 0.11
C PRO A 262 -38.61 -2.35 -0.58
N GLU A 263 -38.95 -1.06 -0.40
CA GLU A 263 -38.20 0.07 -0.96
C GLU A 263 -36.78 0.23 -0.40
N VAL A 264 -36.50 -0.38 0.75
CA VAL A 264 -35.17 -0.37 1.37
C VAL A 264 -34.19 -1.30 0.64
N GLY A 265 -34.69 -2.32 -0.07
CA GLY A 265 -33.89 -3.26 -0.83
C GLY A 265 -34.26 -4.72 -0.54
N ASP A 266 -33.30 -5.61 -0.79
CA ASP A 266 -33.44 -7.04 -0.51
C ASP A 266 -33.58 -7.35 0.98
N TRP A 267 -33.75 -8.62 1.31
CA TRP A 267 -33.86 -9.09 2.70
C TRP A 267 -32.68 -8.66 3.56
N ARG A 268 -31.47 -8.63 2.98
CA ARG A 268 -30.24 -8.32 3.69
C ARG A 268 -30.22 -6.84 4.07
N ALA A 269 -30.43 -5.94 3.10
CA ALA A 269 -30.48 -4.51 3.35
C ALA A 269 -31.53 -4.15 4.42
N ARG A 270 -32.69 -4.82 4.40
CA ARG A 270 -33.75 -4.63 5.39
C ARG A 270 -33.34 -5.08 6.79
N LEU A 271 -32.70 -6.24 6.93
CA LEU A 271 -32.17 -6.68 8.22
C LEU A 271 -31.04 -5.79 8.72
N GLU A 272 -30.14 -5.33 7.85
CA GLU A 272 -29.05 -4.43 8.23
C GLU A 272 -29.59 -3.10 8.81
N VAL A 273 -30.68 -2.54 8.24
CA VAL A 273 -31.36 -1.37 8.82
C VAL A 273 -31.97 -1.70 10.18
N LEU A 274 -32.69 -2.81 10.32
CA LEU A 274 -33.31 -3.20 11.59
C LEU A 274 -32.27 -3.41 12.70
N LEU A 275 -31.18 -4.12 12.40
CA LEU A 275 -30.08 -4.35 13.33
C LEU A 275 -29.35 -3.04 13.65
N GLY A 276 -29.13 -2.19 12.65
CA GLY A 276 -28.53 -0.87 12.82
C GLY A 276 -29.31 0.05 13.77
N GLU A 277 -30.65 -0.04 13.76
CA GLU A 277 -31.52 0.73 14.67
C GLU A 277 -31.66 0.08 16.05
N GLN A 278 -31.62 -1.25 16.15
CA GLN A 278 -31.74 -1.94 17.43
C GLN A 278 -30.45 -1.88 18.28
N ARG A 279 -29.27 -1.86 17.63
CA ARG A 279 -27.97 -1.76 18.30
C ARG A 279 -27.85 -0.55 19.24
N PRO A 280 -28.10 0.70 18.82
CA PRO A 280 -27.99 1.86 19.71
C PRO A 280 -29.00 1.81 20.87
N VAL A 281 -30.16 1.18 20.69
CA VAL A 281 -31.13 0.96 21.78
C VAL A 281 -30.55 0.05 22.86
N ILE A 282 -29.95 -1.09 22.46
CA ILE A 282 -29.31 -2.02 23.41
C ILE A 282 -28.08 -1.35 24.06
N ALA A 283 -27.30 -0.57 23.31
CA ALA A 283 -26.16 0.17 23.84
C ALA A 283 -26.57 1.26 24.85
N ALA A 284 -27.71 1.91 24.65
CA ALA A 284 -28.27 2.88 25.58
C ALA A 284 -28.80 2.23 26.87
N HIS A 285 -29.24 0.97 26.79
CA HIS A 285 -29.80 0.21 27.90
C HIS A 285 -29.07 -1.13 28.11
N PRO A 286 -27.77 -1.15 28.50
CA PRO A 286 -26.97 -2.38 28.57
C PRO A 286 -27.55 -3.47 29.49
N TRP A 287 -28.36 -3.07 30.48
CA TRP A 287 -29.04 -4.00 31.37
C TRP A 287 -30.03 -4.94 30.67
N LEU A 288 -30.50 -4.61 29.45
CA LEU A 288 -31.33 -5.49 28.63
C LEU A 288 -30.64 -6.83 28.35
N ALA A 289 -29.31 -6.86 28.25
CA ALA A 289 -28.52 -8.08 28.02
C ALA A 289 -28.42 -9.00 29.26
N HIS A 290 -28.76 -8.47 30.43
CA HIS A 290 -28.62 -9.16 31.72
C HIS A 290 -29.95 -9.57 32.35
N THR A 291 -31.07 -9.09 31.82
CA THR A 291 -32.41 -9.52 32.25
C THR A 291 -32.85 -10.76 31.48
N THR A 292 -33.56 -11.68 32.13
CA THR A 292 -34.23 -12.80 31.44
C THR A 292 -35.58 -12.39 30.87
N SER A 293 -36.12 -11.23 31.26
CA SER A 293 -37.43 -10.74 30.83
C SER A 293 -37.52 -10.54 29.32
N VAL A 294 -36.42 -10.13 28.66
CA VAL A 294 -36.35 -10.03 27.19
C VAL A 294 -36.61 -11.36 26.48
N LEU A 295 -36.47 -12.50 27.16
CA LEU A 295 -36.68 -13.83 26.58
C LEU A 295 -38.15 -14.26 26.63
N HIS A 296 -38.89 -13.92 27.70
CA HIS A 296 -40.26 -14.42 27.92
C HIS A 296 -41.36 -13.35 27.88
N ALA A 297 -41.03 -12.07 28.02
CA ALA A 297 -42.00 -10.99 27.92
C ALA A 297 -42.37 -10.72 26.45
N LEU A 298 -43.49 -11.27 25.98
CA LEU A 298 -44.04 -10.99 24.64
C LEU A 298 -44.90 -9.73 24.70
N GLY A 299 -44.27 -8.57 24.87
CA GLY A 299 -44.95 -7.28 24.84
C GLY A 299 -45.17 -6.78 23.40
N PRO A 300 -45.97 -5.70 23.24
CA PRO A 300 -46.30 -5.14 21.93
C PRO A 300 -45.08 -4.73 21.09
N ASN A 301 -44.06 -4.15 21.72
CA ASN A 301 -42.87 -3.70 21.02
C ASN A 301 -42.00 -4.87 20.60
N ARG A 302 -41.83 -5.87 21.48
CA ARG A 302 -41.10 -7.10 21.13
C ARG A 302 -41.75 -7.85 19.98
N LEU A 303 -43.07 -8.02 19.98
CA LEU A 303 -43.76 -8.64 18.86
C LEU A 303 -43.62 -7.83 17.58
N ALA A 304 -43.65 -6.50 17.66
CA ALA A 304 -43.41 -5.66 16.49
C ALA A 304 -42.00 -5.88 15.91
N TRP A 305 -40.97 -5.99 16.76
CA TRP A 305 -39.60 -6.31 16.33
C TRP A 305 -39.52 -7.69 15.67
N MET A 306 -40.15 -8.71 16.26
CA MET A 306 -40.20 -10.06 15.68
C MET A 306 -40.88 -10.04 14.30
N GLU A 307 -42.03 -9.38 14.19
CA GLU A 307 -42.74 -9.23 12.92
C GLU A 307 -41.89 -8.50 11.88
N ALA A 308 -41.23 -7.39 12.24
CA ALA A 308 -40.38 -6.64 11.32
C ALA A 308 -39.22 -7.47 10.77
N MET A 309 -38.55 -8.26 11.63
CA MET A 309 -37.47 -9.16 11.20
C MET A 309 -37.97 -10.31 10.33
N LEU A 310 -39.14 -10.88 10.64
CA LEU A 310 -39.76 -11.92 9.81
C LEU A 310 -40.20 -11.37 8.45
N ALA A 311 -40.81 -10.18 8.42
CA ALA A 311 -41.23 -9.50 7.20
C ALA A 311 -40.04 -9.10 6.31
N ALA A 312 -38.90 -8.76 6.90
CA ALA A 312 -37.66 -8.52 6.16
C ALA A 312 -37.20 -9.77 5.38
N LEU A 313 -37.56 -10.97 5.84
CA LEU A 313 -37.23 -12.24 5.19
C LEU A 313 -38.35 -12.77 4.26
N ASP A 314 -39.42 -11.99 4.02
CA ASP A 314 -40.66 -12.54 3.44
C ASP A 314 -40.54 -12.99 1.97
N ASP A 315 -39.64 -12.36 1.23
CA ASP A 315 -39.31 -12.65 -0.17
C ASP A 315 -38.24 -13.76 -0.32
N THR A 316 -37.78 -14.35 0.79
CA THR A 316 -36.78 -15.43 0.77
C THR A 316 -37.45 -16.81 0.67
N PRO A 317 -36.77 -17.83 0.10
CA PRO A 317 -37.27 -19.21 0.06
C PRO A 317 -37.26 -19.91 1.44
N LEU A 318 -36.80 -19.25 2.50
CA LEU A 318 -36.73 -19.83 3.84
C LEU A 318 -38.11 -20.19 4.37
N SER A 319 -38.20 -21.34 5.04
CA SER A 319 -39.44 -21.75 5.71
C SER A 319 -39.77 -20.81 6.88
N PRO A 320 -41.04 -20.71 7.31
CA PRO A 320 -41.39 -19.91 8.48
C PRO A 320 -40.60 -20.27 9.75
N ALA A 321 -40.26 -21.55 9.93
CA ALA A 321 -39.43 -22.01 11.03
C ALA A 321 -37.98 -21.50 10.93
N ASP A 322 -37.41 -21.52 9.73
CA ASP A 322 -36.05 -21.00 9.48
C ASP A 322 -35.99 -19.48 9.69
N ARG A 323 -36.99 -18.73 9.20
CA ARG A 323 -37.07 -17.28 9.40
C ARG A 323 -37.12 -16.91 10.89
N LEU A 324 -37.87 -17.68 11.68
CA LEU A 324 -37.92 -17.50 13.14
C LEU A 324 -36.58 -17.86 13.81
N ALA A 325 -35.93 -18.94 13.39
CA ALA A 325 -34.62 -19.34 13.90
C ALA A 325 -33.54 -18.30 13.58
N VAL A 326 -33.56 -17.72 12.38
CA VAL A 326 -32.70 -16.61 11.96
C VAL A 326 -32.93 -15.39 12.86
N THR A 327 -34.18 -14.98 13.04
CA THR A 327 -34.56 -13.86 13.91
C THR A 327 -34.06 -14.06 15.35
N GLY A 328 -34.25 -15.26 15.90
CA GLY A 328 -33.75 -15.61 17.23
C GLY A 328 -32.23 -15.62 17.34
N THR A 329 -31.52 -16.08 16.30
CA THR A 329 -30.05 -16.10 16.24
C THR A 329 -29.47 -14.69 16.26
N LEU A 330 -30.04 -13.79 15.45
CA LEU A 330 -29.65 -12.39 15.42
C LEU A 330 -29.89 -11.69 16.77
N ALA A 331 -31.08 -11.88 17.36
CA ALA A 331 -31.40 -11.32 18.66
C ALA A 331 -30.47 -11.82 19.77
N ALA A 332 -30.17 -13.13 19.80
CA ALA A 332 -29.24 -13.72 20.76
C ALA A 332 -27.82 -13.17 20.60
N HIS A 333 -27.36 -13.02 19.36
CA HIS A 333 -26.05 -12.45 19.05
C HIS A 333 -25.93 -11.00 19.55
N MET A 334 -26.92 -10.15 19.29
CA MET A 334 -26.90 -8.75 19.74
C MET A 334 -26.89 -8.62 21.27
N LEU A 335 -27.65 -9.45 21.97
CA LEU A 335 -27.64 -9.47 23.44
C LEU A 335 -26.29 -9.94 23.99
N ASP A 336 -25.64 -10.90 23.33
CA ASP A 336 -24.32 -11.38 23.75
C ASP A 336 -23.22 -10.34 23.49
N GLU A 337 -23.23 -9.67 22.33
CA GLU A 337 -22.32 -8.55 22.04
C GLU A 337 -22.44 -7.44 23.09
N ALA A 338 -23.66 -7.07 23.46
CA ALA A 338 -23.91 -6.07 24.49
C ALA A 338 -23.41 -6.52 25.87
N ARG A 339 -23.55 -7.80 26.22
CA ARG A 339 -23.04 -8.37 27.47
C ARG A 339 -21.52 -8.31 27.53
N VAL A 340 -20.84 -8.67 26.45
CA VAL A 340 -19.38 -8.61 26.34
C VAL A 340 -18.89 -7.17 26.43
N ALA A 341 -19.52 -6.26 25.68
CA ALA A 341 -19.18 -4.83 25.70
C ALA A 341 -19.35 -4.22 27.10
N SER A 342 -20.45 -4.54 27.78
CA SER A 342 -20.72 -4.12 29.17
C SER A 342 -19.66 -4.64 30.14
N ALA A 343 -19.28 -5.92 30.04
CA ALA A 343 -18.25 -6.51 30.89
C ALA A 343 -16.87 -5.87 30.68
N ILE A 344 -16.49 -5.60 29.42
CA ILE A 344 -15.24 -4.90 29.09
C ILE A 344 -15.25 -3.47 29.64
N ALA A 345 -16.36 -2.74 29.48
CA ALA A 345 -16.50 -1.38 29.98
C ALA A 345 -16.41 -1.31 31.51
N ALA A 346 -17.09 -2.22 32.22
CA ALA A 346 -17.01 -2.34 33.67
C ALA A 346 -15.59 -2.62 34.13
N ARG A 347 -14.90 -3.57 33.49
CA ARG A 347 -13.50 -3.89 33.82
C ARG A 347 -12.57 -2.71 33.57
N ARG A 348 -12.76 -1.95 32.49
CA ARG A 348 -11.98 -0.75 32.22
C ARG A 348 -12.19 0.31 33.30
N ALA A 349 -13.43 0.53 33.76
CA ALA A 349 -13.73 1.50 34.80
C ALA A 349 -13.03 1.17 36.13
N GLU A 350 -12.89 -0.11 36.48
CA GLU A 350 -12.12 -0.55 37.67
C GLU A 350 -10.62 -0.27 37.55
N LEU A 351 -10.08 -0.23 36.33
CA LEU A 351 -8.64 -0.09 36.07
C LEU A 351 -8.18 1.37 35.92
N VAL A 352 -9.09 2.35 35.89
CA VAL A 352 -8.73 3.78 35.74
C VAL A 352 -7.94 4.31 36.95
N ASP A 353 -7.97 3.62 38.10
CA ASP A 353 -7.15 3.93 39.28
C ASP A 353 -5.73 3.31 39.24
N ASP A 354 -5.40 2.47 38.25
CA ASP A 354 -4.09 1.80 38.11
C ASP A 354 -3.37 2.28 36.83
N ASP A 355 -2.25 3.01 36.99
CA ASP A 355 -1.61 3.85 35.96
C ASP A 355 -0.97 3.10 34.76
N VAL A 356 -1.09 1.77 34.65
CA VAL A 356 -0.66 1.01 33.48
C VAL A 356 -1.48 -0.28 33.30
N ALA A 357 -2.70 -0.19 32.76
CA ALA A 357 -3.40 -1.39 32.30
C ALA A 357 -2.74 -1.91 31.00
N ALA A 358 -1.94 -2.97 31.10
CA ALA A 358 -1.39 -3.66 29.93
C ALA A 358 -2.53 -4.06 28.97
N SER A 359 -2.32 -3.83 27.67
CA SER A 359 -3.30 -4.20 26.65
C SER A 359 -3.56 -5.71 26.65
N PRO A 360 -4.75 -6.17 26.21
CA PRO A 360 -5.02 -7.59 26.07
C PRO A 360 -3.95 -8.33 25.24
N ASP A 361 -3.47 -7.72 24.17
CA ASP A 361 -2.39 -8.27 23.34
C ASP A 361 -1.07 -8.41 24.14
N GLU A 362 -0.67 -7.41 24.92
CA GLU A 362 0.52 -7.48 25.78
C GLU A 362 0.41 -8.56 26.86
N LEU A 363 -0.77 -8.71 27.47
CA LEU A 363 -1.02 -9.77 28.45
C LEU A 363 -0.92 -11.15 27.81
N VAL A 364 -1.46 -11.31 26.59
CA VAL A 364 -1.32 -12.57 25.85
C VAL A 364 0.15 -12.83 25.51
N LEU A 365 0.91 -11.83 25.03
CA LEU A 365 2.33 -12.00 24.73
C LEU A 365 3.19 -12.26 25.97
N LEU A 366 2.76 -11.78 27.14
CA LEU A 366 3.43 -12.03 28.41
C LEU A 366 3.17 -13.44 28.95
N LEU A 367 1.94 -13.97 28.76
CA LEU A 367 1.47 -15.20 29.39
C LEU A 367 1.52 -16.42 28.46
N ALA A 368 1.37 -16.23 27.16
CA ALA A 368 1.32 -17.31 26.18
C ALA A 368 2.72 -17.66 25.67
N ASP A 369 3.02 -18.96 25.64
CA ASP A 369 4.24 -19.49 25.06
C ASP A 369 4.01 -19.85 23.58
N GLU A 370 4.94 -19.44 22.70
CA GLU A 370 4.80 -19.60 21.24
C GLU A 370 4.86 -21.06 20.78
N GLN A 371 5.51 -21.95 21.55
CA GLN A 371 5.56 -23.37 21.21
C GLN A 371 4.22 -24.07 21.48
N THR A 372 3.52 -23.64 22.53
CA THR A 372 2.25 -24.23 22.98
C THR A 372 1.02 -23.49 22.48
N HIS A 373 1.13 -22.19 22.18
CA HIS A 373 0.03 -21.32 21.75
C HIS A 373 0.39 -20.49 20.49
N PRO A 374 0.91 -21.09 19.41
CA PRO A 374 1.45 -20.35 18.26
C PRO A 374 0.42 -19.42 17.60
N SER A 375 -0.83 -19.88 17.42
CA SER A 375 -1.89 -19.08 16.81
C SER A 375 -2.32 -17.88 17.68
N LEU A 376 -2.30 -18.06 19.00
CA LEU A 376 -2.69 -17.04 19.96
C LEU A 376 -1.64 -15.92 20.01
N VAL A 377 -0.35 -16.30 20.05
CA VAL A 377 0.77 -15.36 19.95
C VAL A 377 0.75 -14.63 18.61
N ALA A 378 0.49 -15.33 17.51
CA ALA A 378 0.38 -14.70 16.18
C ALA A 378 -0.75 -13.65 16.14
N ALA A 379 -1.92 -13.96 16.71
CA ALA A 379 -3.04 -13.04 16.81
C ALA A 379 -2.71 -11.81 17.67
N ALA A 380 -2.06 -12.00 18.82
CA ALA A 380 -1.66 -10.89 19.69
C ALA A 380 -0.58 -10.00 19.05
N ARG A 381 0.39 -10.58 18.32
CA ARG A 381 1.37 -9.81 17.54
C ARG A 381 0.72 -8.98 16.42
N ALA A 382 -0.40 -9.46 15.89
CA ALA A 382 -1.20 -8.73 14.92
C ALA A 382 -2.12 -7.66 15.56
N GLY A 383 -2.16 -7.56 16.90
CA GLY A 383 -3.03 -6.63 17.62
C GLY A 383 -4.51 -7.03 17.58
N ALA A 384 -4.80 -8.32 17.42
CA ALA A 384 -6.16 -8.80 17.18
C ALA A 384 -7.06 -8.85 18.44
N PHE A 385 -6.50 -8.66 19.65
CA PHE A 385 -7.27 -8.62 20.89
C PHE A 385 -7.72 -7.21 21.29
N ALA A 386 -7.16 -6.17 20.65
CA ALA A 386 -7.72 -4.83 20.72
C ALA A 386 -9.15 -4.84 20.17
N ALA A 387 -10.01 -3.97 20.73
CA ALA A 387 -11.39 -3.86 20.28
C ALA A 387 -11.40 -3.59 18.75
N PRO A 388 -12.08 -4.41 17.94
CA PRO A 388 -12.09 -4.25 16.50
C PRO A 388 -12.66 -2.88 16.10
N ASP A 389 -12.13 -2.32 15.01
CA ASP A 389 -12.79 -1.21 14.31
C ASP A 389 -14.02 -1.77 13.60
N ASP A 390 -15.09 -1.90 14.37
CA ASP A 390 -16.39 -2.30 13.87
C ASP A 390 -16.92 -1.15 13.01
N GLY A 391 -16.80 -1.26 11.68
CA GLY A 391 -17.42 -0.32 10.74
C GLY A 391 -18.95 -0.27 10.89
N ALA A 392 -19.71 -0.23 9.78
CA ALA A 392 -21.17 -0.11 9.87
C ALA A 392 -21.85 -1.28 10.63
N LEU A 393 -21.31 -2.51 10.52
CA LEU A 393 -21.81 -3.71 11.20
C LEU A 393 -20.67 -4.51 11.86
N PRO A 394 -20.88 -5.06 13.08
CA PRO A 394 -19.88 -5.91 13.73
C PRO A 394 -19.51 -7.11 12.88
N PHE A 395 -18.30 -7.61 13.06
CA PHE A 395 -17.83 -8.81 12.36
C PHE A 395 -18.77 -10.01 12.54
N GLY A 396 -19.21 -10.29 13.77
CA GLY A 396 -20.10 -11.42 14.06
C GLY A 396 -21.44 -11.32 13.32
N THR A 397 -22.01 -10.11 13.25
CA THR A 397 -23.26 -9.86 12.53
C THR A 397 -23.09 -10.13 11.03
N ARG A 398 -21.99 -9.68 10.43
CA ARG A 398 -21.69 -9.96 9.00
C ARG A 398 -21.58 -11.45 8.73
N VAL A 399 -20.87 -12.20 9.58
CA VAL A 399 -20.73 -13.65 9.46
C VAL A 399 -22.10 -14.35 9.51
N ILE A 400 -22.99 -13.93 10.40
CA ILE A 400 -24.35 -14.49 10.49
C ILE A 400 -25.14 -14.19 9.20
N LEU A 401 -25.11 -12.95 8.72
CA LEU A 401 -25.80 -12.56 7.48
C LEU A 401 -25.27 -13.33 6.26
N ASP A 402 -23.96 -13.49 6.12
CA ASP A 402 -23.35 -14.28 5.04
C ASP A 402 -23.76 -15.75 5.14
N GLY A 403 -23.87 -16.29 6.36
CA GLY A 403 -24.38 -17.63 6.61
C GLY A 403 -25.85 -17.81 6.18
N ILE A 404 -26.70 -16.82 6.45
CA ILE A 404 -28.11 -16.79 6.03
C ILE A 404 -28.21 -16.71 4.50
N GLU A 405 -27.39 -15.87 3.87
CA GLU A 405 -27.31 -15.76 2.40
C GLU A 405 -26.95 -17.10 1.76
N ALA A 406 -25.97 -17.81 2.33
CA ALA A 406 -25.62 -19.15 1.88
C ALA A 406 -26.73 -20.18 2.14
N MET A 407 -27.54 -20.04 3.21
CA MET A 407 -28.72 -20.88 3.44
C MET A 407 -29.79 -20.64 2.38
N ILE A 408 -30.07 -19.37 2.08
CA ILE A 408 -31.03 -18.95 1.05
C ILE A 408 -30.61 -19.48 -0.32
N ALA A 409 -29.32 -19.40 -0.67
CA ALA A 409 -28.81 -19.89 -1.95
C ALA A 409 -28.89 -21.41 -2.12
N ARG A 410 -29.06 -22.17 -1.02
CA ARG A 410 -29.19 -23.64 -1.04
C ARG A 410 -30.63 -24.13 -0.97
N ALA A 411 -31.57 -23.27 -0.59
CA ALA A 411 -33.01 -23.55 -0.49
C ALA A 411 -33.67 -23.40 -1.86
#